data_AF-A0A821IYM3-F1
#
_entry.id   AF-A0A821IYM3-F1
#
_cell.length_a   1.000
_cell.length_b   1.000
_cell.length_c   1.000
_cell.angle_alpha   90.00
_cell.angle_beta   90.00
_cell.angle_gamma   90.00
#
_symmetry.space_group_name_H-M   'P 1'
#
loop_
_entity.id
_entity.type
_entity.pdbx_description
1 polymer ?
#
loop_
_entity_poly.entity_id
_entity_poly.type
_entity_poly.pdbx_seq_one_letter_code
_entity_poly.pdbx_strand_id
1 'polypeptide(L)' 'MVSFDIASLYTNVPLTETIDIILKHLYDGHAKPPTISREDMKELLDLATEKSHFLFNGQLYDQIDGVSMG' A
#
# COMPACT_ATOMS: atom_id res chain seq x y z
N MET A 1 -15.26 -23.53 -15.72
CA MET A 1 -14.50 -22.85 -14.66
C MET A 1 -13.25 -22.28 -15.32
N VAL A 2 -12.99 -20.98 -15.17
CA VAL A 2 -11.82 -20.31 -15.74
C VAL A 2 -11.10 -19.62 -14.60
N SER A 3 -9.77 -19.79 -14.53
CA SER A 3 -8.89 -19.08 -13.60
C SER A 3 -8.18 -17.96 -14.36
N PHE A 4 -8.11 -16.79 -13.75
CA PHE A 4 -7.33 -15.67 -14.26
C PHE A 4 -6.02 -15.58 -13.48
N ASP A 5 -4.91 -15.55 -14.19
CA ASP A 5 -3.60 -15.27 -13.62
C ASP A 5 -3.24 -13.82 -13.88
N ILE A 6 -2.79 -13.12 -12.84
CA ILE A 6 -2.43 -11.71 -12.90
C ILE A 6 -0.91 -11.63 -12.89
N ALA A 7 -0.34 -11.25 -14.03
CA ALA A 7 1.09 -11.00 -14.13
C ALA A 7 1.47 -9.78 -13.26
N SER A 8 2.50 -9.94 -12.44
CA SER A 8 3.12 -8.84 -11.69
C SER A 8 2.13 -8.07 -10.81
N LEU A 9 1.35 -8.80 -10.00
CA LEU A 9 0.30 -8.23 -9.14
C LEU A 9 0.82 -7.07 -8.26
N TYR A 10 1.93 -7.26 -7.55
CA TYR A 10 2.45 -6.30 -6.57
C TYR A 10 2.94 -4.99 -7.19
N THR A 11 3.59 -5.06 -8.35
CA THR A 11 4.10 -3.85 -9.04
C THR A 11 3.00 -3.07 -9.75
N ASN A 12 1.85 -3.68 -10.00
CA ASN A 12 0.71 -3.07 -10.70
C ASN A 12 -0.38 -2.55 -9.76
N VAL A 13 -0.18 -2.60 -8.44
CA VAL A 13 -1.17 -2.07 -7.50
C VAL A 13 -1.15 -0.53 -7.56
N PRO A 14 -2.29 0.12 -7.86
CA PRO A 14 -2.39 1.58 -7.74
C PRO A 14 -2.43 1.95 -6.25
N LEU A 15 -1.27 2.34 -5.71
CA LEU A 15 -1.06 2.59 -4.27
C LEU A 15 -2.04 3.64 -3.73
N THR A 16 -2.09 4.82 -4.36
CA THR A 16 -2.93 5.92 -3.91
C THR A 16 -4.42 5.53 -3.84
N GLU A 17 -4.93 4.86 -4.88
CA GLU A 17 -6.31 4.41 -4.92
C GLU A 17 -6.58 3.35 -3.83
N THR A 18 -5.64 2.43 -3.62
CA THR A 18 -5.75 1.39 -2.61
C THR A 18 -5.79 1.98 -1.21
N ILE A 19 -4.93 2.96 -0.91
CA ILE A 19 -4.88 3.65 0.38
C ILE A 19 -6.19 4.40 0.63
N ASP A 20 -6.73 5.10 -0.39
CA ASP A 20 -8.02 5.78 -0.27
C ASP A 20 -9.18 4.81 -0.01
N ILE A 21 -9.19 3.63 -0.65
CA ILE A 21 -10.18 2.57 -0.41
C ILE A 21 -10.10 2.06 1.03
N ILE A 22 -8.87 1.83 1.53
CA ILE A 22 -8.61 1.38 2.91
C ILE A 22 -9.14 2.41 3.90
N LEU A 23 -8.79 3.68 3.73
CA LEU A 23 -9.23 4.77 4.62
C LEU A 23 -10.75 4.93 4.61
N LYS A 24 -11.37 4.84 3.43
CA LYS A 24 -12.83 4.89 3.30
C LYS A 24 -13.50 3.74 4.07
N HIS A 25 -12.98 2.52 3.99
CA HIS A 25 -13.56 1.39 4.72
C HIS A 25 -13.33 1.47 6.23
N LEU A 26 -12.18 2.00 6.66
CA LEU A 26 -11.81 2.09 8.08
C LEU A 26 -12.56 3.20 8.83
N TYR A 27 -12.78 4.36 8.19
CA TYR A 27 -13.35 5.53 8.85
C TYR A 27 -14.79 5.83 8.45
N ASP A 28 -15.17 5.52 7.21
CA ASP A 28 -16.51 5.80 6.68
C ASP A 28 -17.39 4.52 6.63
N GLY A 29 -16.84 3.39 7.07
CA GLY A 29 -17.51 2.10 7.11
C GLY A 29 -18.38 1.88 8.35
N HIS A 30 -18.97 0.69 8.45
CA HIS A 30 -19.81 0.29 9.59
C HIS A 30 -19.01 -0.14 10.83
N ALA A 31 -17.69 -0.30 10.69
CA ALA A 31 -16.81 -0.69 11.78
C ALA A 31 -16.51 0.52 12.68
N LYS A 32 -16.21 0.25 13.96
CA LYS A 32 -15.73 1.29 14.85
C LYS A 32 -14.39 1.80 14.32
N PRO A 33 -14.25 3.11 14.05
CA PRO A 33 -13.01 3.64 13.50
C PRO A 33 -11.84 3.44 14.48
N PRO A 34 -10.62 3.31 13.96
CA PRO A 34 -9.41 3.28 14.77
C PRO A 34 -9.29 4.53 15.67
N THR A 35 -8.55 4.41 16.76
CA THR A 35 -8.23 5.56 17.64
C THR A 35 -7.27 6.56 16.98
N ILE A 36 -6.55 6.13 15.95
CA ILE A 36 -5.66 6.96 15.16
C ILE A 36 -6.47 7.81 14.17
N SER A 37 -6.05 9.06 13.93
CA SER A 37 -6.73 9.94 12.98
C SER A 37 -6.62 9.41 11.55
N ARG A 38 -7.53 9.86 10.67
CA ARG A 38 -7.52 9.45 9.26
C ARG A 38 -6.25 9.92 8.57
N GLU A 39 -5.79 11.12 8.90
CA GLU A 39 -4.58 11.71 8.36
C GLU A 39 -3.33 10.93 8.79
N ASP A 40 -3.21 10.59 10.07
CA ASP A 40 -2.06 9.82 10.58
C ASP A 40 -2.05 8.40 10.00
N MET A 41 -3.21 7.75 9.87
CA MET A 41 -3.30 6.43 9.23
C MET A 41 -2.87 6.49 7.77
N LYS A 42 -3.25 7.55 7.04
CA LYS A 42 -2.82 7.76 5.67
C LYS A 42 -1.29 7.89 5.60
N GLU A 43 -0.71 8.74 6.44
CA GLU A 43 0.73 8.97 6.46
C GLU A 43 1.51 7.69 6.79
N LEU A 44 1.00 6.86 7.72
CA LEU A 44 1.60 5.57 8.03
C LEU A 44 1.53 4.59 6.86
N LEU A 45 0.42 4.55 6.13
CA LEU A 45 0.27 3.71 4.94
C LEU A 45 1.21 4.16 3.84
N ASP A 46 1.25 5.46 3.54
CA ASP A 46 2.17 6.06 2.56
C ASP A 46 3.63 5.75 2.94
N LEU A 47 4.00 5.90 4.22
CA LEU A 47 5.35 5.59 4.69
C LEU A 47 5.70 4.10 4.55
N ALA A 48 4.75 3.21 4.85
CA ALA A 48 4.96 1.77 4.76
C ALA A 48 5.10 1.30 3.31
N THR A 49 4.35 1.90 2.37
CA THR A 49 4.28 1.40 0.99
C THR A 49 5.12 2.19 -0.02
N GLU A 50 5.24 3.51 0.10
CA GLU A 50 5.95 4.34 -0.88
C GLU A 50 7.43 4.58 -0.52
N LYS A 51 7.83 4.34 0.74
CA LYS A 51 9.22 4.56 1.21
C LYS A 51 9.97 3.27 1.50
N SER A 52 9.64 2.20 0.77
CA SER A 52 10.42 0.97 0.84
C SER A 52 11.75 1.14 0.12
N HIS A 53 12.78 1.47 0.89
CA HIS A 53 14.18 1.46 0.46
C HIS A 53 14.72 0.04 0.61
N PHE A 54 15.37 -0.49 -0.42
CA PHE A 54 16.03 -1.80 -0.34
C PHE A 54 17.50 -1.71 -0.75
N LEU A 55 18.32 -2.55 -0.11
CA LEU A 55 19.74 -2.65 -0.40
C LEU A 55 19.97 -3.84 -1.33
N PHE A 56 20.56 -3.58 -2.50
CA PHE A 56 20.97 -4.62 -3.42
C PHE A 56 22.41 -4.37 -3.88
N ASN A 57 23.28 -5.37 -3.75
CA ASN A 57 24.71 -5.26 -4.08
C ASN A 57 25.42 -4.03 -3.45
N GLY A 58 25.07 -3.69 -2.21
CA GLY A 58 25.68 -2.56 -1.49
C GLY A 58 25.22 -1.19 -1.98
N GLN A 59 24.21 -1.13 -2.85
CA GLN A 59 23.57 0.11 -3.31
C GLN A 59 22.14 0.17 -2.79
N LEU A 60 21.74 1.37 -2.36
CA LEU A 60 20.39 1.66 -1.90
C LEU A 60 19.52 2.03 -3.09
N TYR A 61 18.33 1.44 -3.15
CA TYR A 61 17.35 1.69 -4.19
C TYR A 61 16.02 2.08 -3.57
N ASP A 62 15.32 2.98 -4.25
CA ASP A 62 13.98 3.40 -3.89
C ASP A 62 12.98 2.63 -4.75
N GLN A 63 11.98 2.02 -4.11
CA GLN A 63 10.87 1.44 -4.85
C GLN A 63 9.86 2.53 -5.21
N ILE A 64 9.79 2.83 -6.50
CA ILE A 64 8.88 3.85 -7.06
C ILE A 64 7.57 3.28 -7.61
N ASP A 65 7.55 1.98 -7.94
CA ASP A 65 6.42 1.31 -8.60
C ASP A 65 5.85 0.17 -7.77
N GLY A 66 4.54 0.28 -7.49
CA GLY A 66 3.76 -0.69 -6.74
C GLY A 66 4.24 -0.93 -5.32
N VAL A 67 3.84 -2.06 -4.74
CA VAL A 67 4.16 -2.43 -3.36
C VAL A 67 5.41 -3.31 -3.31
N SER A 68 6.25 -3.12 -2.29
CA SER A 68 7.37 -4.00 -2.00
C SER A 68 6.91 -5.44 -1.74
N MET A 69 7.52 -6.38 -2.44
CA MET A 69 7.33 -7.80 -2.14
C MET A 69 8.22 -8.15 -0.94
N GLY A 70 7.59 -8.61 0.13
CA GLY A 70 8.24 -9.08 1.36
C GLY A 70 8.48 -10.59 1.37
#